data_AF-A0A7Y2NBR4-F1
#
_entry.id   AF-A0A7Y2NBR4-F1
#
_cell.length_a   1.000
_cell.length_b   1.000
_cell.length_c   1.000
_cell.angle_alpha   90.00
_cell.angle_beta   90.00
_cell.angle_gamma   90.00
#
_symmetry.space_group_name_H-M   'P 1'
#
loop_
_entity.id
_entity.type
_entity.pdbx_description
1 polymer ?
#
loop_
_entity_poly.entity_id
_entity_poly.type
_entity_poly.pdbx_seq_one_letter_code
_entity_poly.pdbx_strand_id
1 'polypeptide(L)'
;ANGGEGVADVPAGDYNVKVTAAGDAATVVTEVPALNIPEGTNVIVYAIGDLGAGSFQLAVQSISGLHTPPTSVPSGTGGLAGTGTPIWLIAALGIAGLALTARGVAAAAERR
;
A
#
# COMPACT_ATOMS: atom_id res chain seq x y z
N ALA A 1 -22.08 -3.50 -6.56
CA ALA A 1 -22.00 -3.18 -8.00
C ALA A 1 -23.07 -2.15 -8.33
N ASN A 2 -22.75 -1.09 -9.07
CA ASN A 2 -23.76 -0.16 -9.61
C ASN A 2 -24.40 -0.75 -10.89
N GLY A 3 -24.93 -1.97 -10.80
CA GLY A 3 -25.81 -2.63 -11.78
C GLY A 3 -25.30 -2.93 -13.21
N GLY A 4 -24.48 -2.06 -13.82
CA GLY A 4 -24.12 -2.08 -15.24
C GLY A 4 -22.64 -1.81 -15.51
N GLU A 5 -21.76 -2.24 -14.61
CA GLU A 5 -20.31 -2.21 -14.83
C GLU A 5 -19.93 -3.16 -15.98
N GLY A 6 -19.03 -2.72 -16.85
CA GLY A 6 -18.45 -3.51 -17.93
C GLY A 6 -16.94 -3.39 -17.94
N VAL A 7 -16.25 -4.46 -18.33
CA VAL A 7 -14.80 -4.52 -18.44
C VAL A 7 -14.45 -5.03 -19.83
N ALA A 8 -13.47 -4.40 -20.47
CA ALA A 8 -12.94 -4.82 -21.75
C ALA A 8 -11.42 -4.70 -21.75
N ASP A 9 -10.73 -5.80 -22.07
CA ASP A 9 -9.31 -5.78 -22.32
C ASP A 9 -9.06 -5.28 -23.75
N VAL A 10 -8.16 -4.30 -23.87
CA VAL A 10 -7.80 -3.70 -25.16
C VAL A 10 -6.27 -3.69 -25.31
N PRO A 11 -5.74 -3.81 -26.54
CA PRO A 11 -4.32 -3.63 -26.79
C PRO A 11 -3.83 -2.26 -26.34
N ALA A 12 -2.52 -2.11 -26.07
CA ALA A 12 -1.95 -0.80 -25.83
C ALA A 12 -2.04 0.08 -27.09
N GLY A 13 -2.42 1.35 -26.94
CA GLY A 13 -2.54 2.29 -28.05
C GLY A 13 -3.49 3.45 -27.77
N ASP A 14 -3.78 4.23 -28.82
CA ASP A 14 -4.68 5.38 -28.77
C ASP A 14 -6.11 5.00 -29.13
N TYR A 15 -7.07 5.42 -28.30
CA TYR A 15 -8.48 5.12 -28.45
C TYR A 15 -9.34 6.39 -28.50
N ASN A 16 -10.35 6.37 -29.36
CA ASN A 16 -11.42 7.36 -29.32
C ASN A 16 -12.54 6.83 -28.42
N VAL A 17 -12.72 7.45 -27.27
CA VAL A 17 -13.68 7.01 -26.26
C VAL A 17 -14.87 7.95 -26.24
N LYS A 18 -16.08 7.38 -26.17
CA LYS A 18 -17.33 8.13 -26.02
C LYS A 18 -18.11 7.59 -24.84
N VAL A 19 -18.63 8.49 -24.01
CA VAL A 19 -19.60 8.17 -22.96
C VAL A 19 -20.96 8.62 -23.46
N THR A 20 -21.91 7.71 -23.54
CA THR A 20 -23.27 7.97 -24.02
C THR A 20 -24.28 7.88 -22.89
N ALA A 21 -25.47 8.43 -23.12
CA ALA A 21 -26.58 8.30 -22.19
C ALA A 21 -26.95 6.82 -22.02
N ALA A 22 -27.37 6.43 -20.82
CA ALA A 22 -27.81 5.08 -20.55
C ALA A 22 -29.06 4.75 -21.41
N GLY A 23 -29.01 3.65 -22.15
CA GLY A 23 -30.10 3.22 -23.03
C GLY A 23 -30.19 3.94 -24.39
N ASP A 24 -29.37 4.97 -24.62
CA ASP A 24 -29.30 5.69 -25.90
C ASP A 24 -27.84 5.95 -26.32
N ALA A 25 -27.36 5.12 -27.26
CA ALA A 25 -26.02 5.24 -27.81
C ALA A 25 -25.83 6.43 -28.77
N ALA A 26 -26.91 7.09 -29.21
CA ALA A 26 -26.82 8.26 -30.08
C ALA A 26 -26.55 9.55 -29.29
N THR A 27 -26.98 9.61 -28.03
CA THR A 27 -26.77 10.77 -27.16
C THR A 27 -25.42 10.69 -26.49
N VAL A 28 -24.45 11.45 -27.02
CA VAL A 28 -23.10 11.54 -26.46
C VAL A 28 -23.02 12.58 -25.36
N VAL A 29 -22.55 12.15 -24.19
CA VAL A 29 -22.37 12.98 -23.00
C VAL A 29 -20.96 13.56 -22.93
N THR A 30 -19.97 12.78 -23.35
CA THR A 30 -18.56 13.18 -23.34
C THR A 30 -17.80 12.40 -24.41
N GLU A 31 -16.85 13.06 -25.06
CA GLU A 31 -15.91 12.44 -26.01
C GLU A 31 -14.48 12.73 -25.59
N VAL A 32 -13.63 11.72 -25.68
CA VAL A 32 -12.19 11.83 -25.46
C VAL A 32 -11.49 11.30 -26.72
N PRO A 33 -11.02 12.20 -27.60
CA PRO A 33 -10.25 11.79 -28.77
C PRO A 33 -8.83 11.40 -28.36
N ALA A 34 -8.26 10.39 -29.02
CA ALA A 34 -6.87 9.97 -28.86
C ALA A 34 -6.43 9.75 -27.39
N LEU A 35 -7.26 9.05 -26.61
CA LEU A 35 -6.87 8.59 -25.27
C LEU A 35 -5.80 7.50 -25.40
N ASN A 36 -4.57 7.83 -25.03
CA ASN A 36 -3.48 6.86 -24.95
C ASN A 36 -3.68 5.92 -23.74
N ILE A 37 -3.76 4.62 -23.99
CA ILE A 37 -3.80 3.56 -22.98
C ILE A 37 -2.53 2.70 -23.14
N PRO A 38 -1.47 2.95 -22.35
CA PRO A 38 -0.25 2.16 -22.37
C PRO A 38 -0.44 0.75 -21.81
N GLU A 39 0.50 -0.16 -22.11
CA GLU A 39 0.50 -1.51 -21.55
C GLU A 39 0.52 -1.51 -20.00
N GLY A 40 -0.26 -2.41 -19.40
CA GLY A 40 -0.39 -2.51 -17.95
C GLY A 40 -1.02 -1.26 -17.32
N THR A 41 -1.92 -0.61 -18.04
CA THR A 41 -2.74 0.49 -17.53
C THR A 41 -4.20 0.04 -17.50
N ASN A 42 -4.86 0.24 -16.35
CA ASN A 42 -6.31 0.08 -16.22
C ASN A 42 -6.94 1.47 -16.06
N VAL A 43 -7.86 1.82 -16.97
CA VAL A 43 -8.60 3.08 -16.95
C VAL A 43 -10.04 2.79 -16.53
N ILE A 44 -10.44 3.35 -15.40
CA ILE A 44 -11.78 3.18 -14.84
C ILE A 44 -12.55 4.49 -14.97
N VAL A 45 -13.73 4.42 -15.57
CA VAL A 45 -14.60 5.57 -15.82
C VAL A 45 -15.88 5.42 -15.02
N TYR A 46 -16.13 6.36 -14.12
CA TYR A 46 -17.33 6.41 -13.30
C TYR A 46 -18.27 7.50 -13.80
N ALA A 47 -19.43 7.09 -14.31
CA ALA A 47 -20.57 7.95 -14.60
C ALA A 47 -21.48 8.02 -13.36
N ILE A 48 -21.52 9.18 -12.71
CA ILE A 48 -22.18 9.38 -11.41
C ILE A 48 -23.32 10.38 -11.57
N GLY A 49 -24.47 10.11 -10.96
CA GLY A 49 -25.61 11.02 -10.98
C GLY A 49 -26.55 10.79 -12.17
N ASP A 50 -27.39 11.79 -12.45
CA ASP A 50 -28.47 11.73 -13.44
C ASP A 50 -28.36 12.89 -14.44
N LEU A 51 -28.49 12.57 -15.74
CA LEU A 51 -28.41 13.57 -16.81
C LEU A 51 -29.63 14.48 -16.84
N GLY A 52 -30.85 13.95 -16.67
CA GLY A 52 -32.09 14.70 -16.73
C GLY A 52 -32.28 15.66 -15.55
N ALA A 53 -31.75 15.29 -14.39
CA ALA A 53 -31.73 16.11 -13.18
C ALA A 53 -30.51 17.05 -13.09
N GLY A 54 -29.60 17.03 -14.07
CA GLY A 54 -28.42 17.90 -14.11
C GLY A 54 -27.39 17.65 -13.00
N SER A 55 -27.39 16.45 -12.41
CA SER A 55 -26.45 16.04 -11.35
C SER A 55 -25.30 15.17 -11.85
N PHE A 56 -25.22 14.96 -13.16
CA PHE A 56 -24.23 14.10 -13.81
C PHE A 56 -22.80 14.61 -13.61
N GLN A 57 -21.91 13.69 -13.24
CA GLN A 57 -20.48 13.91 -13.07
C GLN A 57 -19.70 12.69 -13.59
N LEU A 58 -18.52 12.96 -14.15
CA LEU A 58 -17.59 11.93 -14.60
C LEU A 58 -16.34 11.95 -13.72
N ALA A 59 -15.96 10.79 -13.18
CA ALA A 59 -14.68 10.61 -12.51
C ALA A 59 -13.87 9.53 -13.25
N VAL A 60 -12.63 9.86 -13.61
CA VAL A 60 -11.74 8.96 -14.35
C VAL A 60 -10.52 8.66 -13.48
N GLN A 61 -10.21 7.38 -13.33
CA GLN A 61 -9.02 6.92 -12.62
C GLN A 61 -8.17 6.09 -13.58
N SER A 62 -6.87 6.35 -13.59
CA SER A 62 -5.89 5.54 -14.29
C SER A 62 -4.94 4.89 -13.29
N ILE A 63 -4.79 3.58 -13.39
CA ILE A 63 -3.88 2.77 -12.59
C ILE A 63 -2.84 2.19 -13.54
N SER A 64 -1.57 2.54 -13.35
CA SER A 64 -0.46 2.14 -14.23
C SER A 64 0.47 1.13 -13.55
N GLY A 65 1.38 0.56 -14.34
CA GLY A 65 2.43 -0.36 -13.84
C GLY A 65 1.94 -1.77 -13.54
N LEU A 66 0.76 -2.15 -14.01
CA LEU A 66 0.13 -3.45 -13.73
C LEU A 66 0.73 -4.61 -14.55
N HIS A 67 1.65 -4.34 -15.47
CA HIS A 67 2.34 -5.33 -16.29
C HIS A 67 3.64 -5.85 -15.67
N THR A 68 4.13 -5.23 -14.59
CA THR A 68 5.40 -5.60 -13.95
C THR A 68 5.15 -6.21 -12.56
N PRO A 69 5.77 -7.37 -12.24
CA PRO A 69 5.72 -7.90 -10.88
C PRO A 69 6.35 -6.94 -9.86
N PRO A 70 5.89 -6.93 -8.59
CA PRO A 70 6.55 -6.15 -7.55
C PRO A 70 8.02 -6.57 -7.38
N THR A 71 8.93 -5.61 -7.20
CA THR A 71 10.37 -5.88 -7.08
C THR A 71 10.75 -6.57 -5.76
N SER A 72 9.96 -6.36 -4.71
CA SER A 72 10.08 -7.05 -3.43
C SER A 72 8.80 -6.87 -2.61
N VAL A 73 8.61 -7.70 -1.59
CA VAL A 73 7.59 -7.50 -0.55
C VAL A 73 8.29 -7.51 0.83
N PRO A 74 8.12 -6.48 1.68
CA PRO A 74 8.76 -6.45 3.00
C PRO A 74 8.36 -7.68 3.83
N SER A 75 9.30 -8.57 4.11
CA SER A 75 9.04 -9.81 4.86
C SER A 75 9.42 -9.72 6.35
N GLY A 76 9.68 -8.50 6.85
CA GLY A 76 10.18 -8.26 8.20
C GLY A 76 11.66 -8.65 8.37
N THR A 77 12.25 -8.27 9.51
CA THR A 77 13.69 -8.45 9.79
C THR A 77 14.04 -9.82 10.39
N GLY A 78 13.14 -10.81 10.33
CA GLY A 78 13.38 -12.17 10.82
C GLY A 78 13.55 -12.31 12.35
N GLY A 79 13.21 -11.28 13.12
CA GLY A 79 13.49 -11.22 14.56
C GLY A 79 14.94 -10.82 14.81
N LEU A 80 15.13 -9.66 15.44
CA LEU A 80 16.44 -9.08 15.78
C LEU A 80 17.17 -9.88 16.88
N ALA A 81 17.47 -11.15 16.63
CA ALA A 81 18.39 -11.95 17.46
C ALA A 81 19.88 -11.63 17.17
N GLY A 82 20.16 -10.80 16.16
CA GLY A 82 21.50 -10.56 15.61
C GLY A 82 22.31 -9.43 16.24
N THR A 83 21.71 -8.54 17.05
CA THR A 83 22.50 -7.63 17.89
C THR A 83 22.93 -8.37 19.15
N GLY A 84 24.08 -9.05 19.05
CA GLY A 84 24.71 -9.67 20.22
C GLY A 84 24.80 -8.66 21.37
N THR A 85 24.48 -9.10 22.58
CA THR A 85 24.51 -8.25 23.78
C THR A 85 25.89 -7.60 23.89
N PRO A 86 26.00 -6.26 23.91
CA PRO A 86 27.31 -5.62 23.87
C PRO A 86 28.12 -5.96 25.12
N ILE A 87 29.40 -6.30 24.94
CA ILE A 87 30.29 -6.82 26.00
C ILE A 87 30.34 -5.91 27.23
N TRP A 88 30.26 -4.58 27.05
CA TRP A 88 30.24 -3.65 28.17
C TRP A 88 29.02 -3.84 29.09
N LEU A 89 27.87 -4.21 28.54
CA LEU A 89 26.65 -4.49 29.31
C LEU A 89 26.80 -5.79 30.11
N ILE A 90 27.43 -6.81 29.51
CA ILE A 90 27.76 -8.07 30.20
C ILE A 90 28.74 -7.79 31.35
N ALA A 91 29.78 -6.99 31.09
CA ALA A 91 30.76 -6.61 32.10
C ALA A 91 30.13 -5.82 33.25
N ALA A 92 29.25 -4.85 32.96
CA ALA A 92 28.54 -4.08 33.97
C ALA A 92 27.67 -4.96 34.87
N LEU A 93 26.93 -5.91 34.29
CA LEU A 93 26.13 -6.86 35.06
C LEU A 93 26.99 -7.80 35.92
N GLY A 94 28.13 -8.26 35.39
CA GLY A 94 29.09 -9.07 36.15
C GLY A 94 29.67 -8.33 37.36
N ILE A 95 30.06 -7.07 37.18
CA ILE A 95 30.58 -6.21 38.27
C ILE A 95 29.49 -5.96 39.32
N ALA A 96 28.26 -5.63 38.90
CA ALA A 96 27.15 -5.42 39.82
C ALA A 96 26.83 -6.68 40.64
N GLY A 97 26.81 -7.86 40.01
CA GLY A 97 26.64 -9.13 40.71
C GLY A 97 27.73 -9.40 41.76
N LEU A 98 29.00 -9.18 41.39
CA LEU A 98 30.11 -9.32 42.33
C LEU A 98 30.01 -8.35 43.51
N ALA A 99 29.63 -7.09 43.26
CA ALA A 99 29.46 -6.10 44.32
C ALA A 99 28.33 -6.47 45.31
N LEU A 100 27.24 -7.04 44.81
CA LEU A 100 26.13 -7.51 45.65
C LEU A 100 26.54 -8.72 46.51
N THR A 101 27.31 -9.67 45.97
CA THR A 101 27.83 -10.78 46.77
C THR A 101 28.82 -10.32 47.85
N ALA A 102 29.74 -9.40 47.50
CA ALA A 102 30.71 -8.86 48.46
C ALA A 102 30.02 -8.06 49.58
N ARG A 103 28.98 -7.28 49.26
CA ARG A 103 28.16 -6.55 50.23
C ARG A 103 27.38 -7.49 51.14
N GLY A 104 26.85 -8.59 50.62
CA GLY A 104 26.17 -9.62 51.41
C GLY A 104 27.09 -10.35 52.39
N VAL A 105 28.31 -10.68 51.96
CA VAL A 105 29.33 -11.34 52.80
C VAL A 105 29.84 -10.40 53.90
N ALA A 106 30.10 -9.13 53.57
CA ALA A 106 30.52 -8.13 54.56
C ALA A 106 29.44 -7.87 55.61
N ALA A 107 28.17 -7.72 55.21
CA ALA A 107 27.05 -7.52 56.13
C ALA A 107 26.76 -8.74 57.02
N ALA A 108 27.08 -9.96 56.57
CA ALA A 108 26.98 -11.17 57.37
C ALA A 108 28.16 -11.34 58.35
N ALA A 109 29.36 -10.87 57.97
CA ALA A 109 30.54 -10.87 58.83
C ALA A 109 30.44 -9.85 59.98
N GLU A 110 29.78 -8.71 59.73
CA GLU A 110 29.58 -7.64 60.72
C GLU A 110 28.49 -7.98 61.77
N ARG A 111 27.75 -9.08 61.58
CA ARG A 111 26.74 -9.61 62.50
C ARG A 111 27.20 -10.82 63.33
N ARG A 112 28.49 -11.15 63.34
CA ARG A 112 29.12 -12.17 64.19
C ARG A 112 29.97 -11.52 65.27
#